data_AF-A0A7Y5PZV3-F1
#
_entry.id   AF-A0A7Y5PZV3-F1
#
_cell.length_a   1.000
_cell.length_b   1.000
_cell.length_c   1.000
_cell.angle_alpha   90.00
_cell.angle_beta   90.00
_cell.angle_gamma   90.00
#
_symmetry.space_group_name_H-M   'P 1'
#
loop_
_entity.id
_entity.type
_entity.pdbx_description
1 polymer ?
#
loop_
_entity_poly.entity_id
_entity_poly.type
_entity_poly.pdbx_seq_one_letter_code
_entity_poly.pdbx_strand_id
1 'polypeptide(L)'
;KDGGSERTTLELVRNPDVLATVARRKGRRAVIAFALETGDGERRARAKLVRKNADFIVLNDDSALNRDLATVTILGRDGSARRLERRAKREVAEALVDLLDRHGDRAR
;
A
#
# COMPACT_ATOMS: atom_id res chain seq x y z
N LYS A 1 32.22 -10.83 41.83
CA LYS A 1 31.36 -9.70 41.41
C LYS A 1 31.05 -9.99 39.95
N ASP A 2 30.02 -10.79 39.73
CA ASP A 2 29.90 -11.53 38.47
C ASP A 2 28.93 -10.76 37.59
N GLY A 3 29.51 -9.91 36.75
CA GLY A 3 28.82 -9.13 35.72
C GLY A 3 28.35 -10.03 34.58
N GLY A 4 27.38 -10.90 34.88
CA GLY A 4 26.68 -11.69 33.88
C GLY A 4 25.92 -10.77 32.93
N SER A 5 26.21 -10.85 31.63
CA SER A 5 25.43 -10.16 30.61
C SER A 5 24.00 -10.72 30.58
N GLU A 6 23.09 -10.04 31.26
CA GLU A 6 21.65 -10.31 31.24
C GLU A 6 21.12 -10.06 29.82
N ARG A 7 20.86 -11.13 29.06
CA ARG A 7 20.25 -11.04 27.72
C ARG A 7 18.74 -11.22 27.81
N THR A 8 17.99 -10.31 27.18
CA THR A 8 16.53 -10.43 27.02
C THR A 8 16.20 -10.83 25.58
N THR A 9 15.37 -11.85 25.41
CA THR A 9 14.91 -12.35 24.09
C THR A 9 13.43 -12.07 23.93
N LEU A 10 13.02 -11.58 22.76
CA LEU A 10 11.61 -11.41 22.38
C LEU A 10 11.28 -12.34 21.20
N GLU A 11 10.36 -13.26 21.41
CA GLU A 11 9.84 -14.13 20.36
C GLU A 11 8.61 -13.51 19.70
N LEU A 12 8.65 -13.40 18.37
CA LEU A 12 7.58 -12.83 17.58
C LEU A 12 6.99 -13.88 16.64
N VAL A 13 5.66 -13.93 16.57
CA VAL A 13 4.93 -14.72 15.57
C VAL A 13 4.38 -13.79 14.50
N ARG A 14 4.29 -14.29 13.25
CA ARG A 14 3.73 -13.50 12.15
C ARG A 14 2.22 -13.38 12.29
N ASN A 15 1.71 -12.15 12.23
CA ASN A 15 0.28 -11.90 12.16
C ASN A 15 -0.33 -12.40 10.84
N PRO A 16 -1.61 -12.82 10.84
CA PRO A 16 -2.35 -13.13 9.63
C PRO A 16 -2.39 -11.96 8.65
N ASP A 17 -2.33 -12.26 7.36
CA ASP A 17 -2.38 -11.27 6.29
C ASP A 17 -3.82 -10.84 6.00
N VAL A 18 -4.30 -9.82 6.73
CA VAL A 18 -5.68 -9.33 6.64
C VAL A 18 -6.04 -8.93 5.21
N LEU A 19 -5.19 -8.13 4.55
CA LEU A 19 -5.44 -7.64 3.20
C LEU A 19 -5.55 -8.79 2.19
N ALA A 20 -4.61 -9.74 2.22
CA ALA A 20 -4.67 -10.88 1.30
C ALA A 20 -5.90 -11.75 1.56
N THR A 21 -6.32 -11.89 2.82
CA THR A 21 -7.51 -12.65 3.20
C THR A 21 -8.79 -12.01 2.64
N VAL A 22 -8.93 -10.68 2.79
CA VAL A 22 -10.07 -9.93 2.23
C VAL A 22 -10.05 -9.96 0.71
N ALA A 23 -8.89 -9.71 0.10
CA ALA A 23 -8.74 -9.62 -1.35
C ALA A 23 -8.97 -10.96 -2.07
N ARG A 24 -8.74 -12.11 -1.42
CA ARG A 24 -9.10 -13.43 -1.97
C ARG A 24 -10.61 -13.59 -2.18
N ARG A 25 -11.42 -12.92 -1.36
CA ARG A 25 -12.89 -13.00 -1.42
C ARG A 25 -13.52 -11.75 -2.04
N LYS A 26 -12.73 -10.90 -2.72
CA LYS A 26 -13.19 -9.57 -3.16
C LYS A 26 -14.36 -9.61 -4.15
N GLY A 27 -14.48 -10.67 -4.96
CA GLY A 27 -15.52 -10.74 -6.01
C GLY A 27 -15.37 -9.55 -6.96
N ARG A 28 -16.43 -8.76 -7.13
CA ARG A 28 -16.43 -7.54 -7.97
C ARG A 28 -15.95 -6.29 -7.24
N ARG A 29 -15.60 -6.38 -5.95
CA ARG A 29 -15.10 -5.23 -5.18
C ARG A 29 -13.68 -4.89 -5.60
N ALA A 30 -13.43 -3.61 -5.83
CA ALA A 30 -12.09 -3.09 -6.04
C ALA A 30 -11.32 -3.02 -4.71
N VAL A 31 -10.04 -3.39 -4.74
CA VAL A 31 -9.14 -3.33 -3.58
C VAL A 31 -7.95 -2.42 -3.88
N ILE A 32 -7.81 -1.37 -3.08
CA ILE A 32 -6.64 -0.48 -3.10
C ILE A 32 -5.79 -0.77 -1.86
N ALA A 33 -4.54 -1.16 -2.09
CA ALA A 33 -3.54 -1.33 -1.03
C ALA A 33 -2.71 -0.04 -0.87
N PHE A 34 -2.11 0.15 0.30
CA PHE A 34 -1.11 1.19 0.53
C PHE A 34 0.23 0.55 0.88
N ALA A 35 1.32 1.12 0.38
CA ALA A 35 2.68 0.66 0.65
C ALA A 35 3.59 1.85 0.93
N LEU A 36 4.08 1.91 2.17
CA LEU A 36 5.20 2.75 2.57
C LEU A 36 6.51 2.06 2.19
N GLU A 37 7.31 2.67 1.32
CA GLU A 37 8.58 2.11 0.84
C GLU A 37 9.61 3.21 0.57
N THR A 38 10.90 2.90 0.74
CA THR A 38 12.03 3.80 0.43
C THR A 38 12.93 3.20 -0.67
N GLY A 39 13.65 4.03 -1.42
CA GLY A 39 14.55 3.55 -2.50
C GLY A 39 13.78 2.83 -3.62
N ASP A 40 14.08 1.55 -3.86
CA ASP A 40 13.43 0.71 -4.89
C ASP A 40 11.99 0.29 -4.53
N GLY A 41 11.16 1.28 -4.21
CA GLY A 41 9.81 1.09 -3.71
C GLY A 41 8.84 0.59 -4.76
N GLU A 42 9.04 0.93 -6.04
CA GLU A 42 8.13 0.51 -7.10
C GLU A 42 8.14 -1.00 -7.33
N ARG A 43 9.33 -1.63 -7.45
CA ARG A 43 9.40 -3.08 -7.64
C ARG A 43 8.72 -3.82 -6.48
N ARG A 44 8.98 -3.39 -5.24
CA ARG A 44 8.38 -4.01 -4.05
C ARG A 44 6.88 -3.76 -3.95
N ALA A 45 6.42 -2.56 -4.32
CA ALA A 45 5.00 -2.26 -4.41
C ALA A 45 4.30 -3.13 -5.46
N ARG A 46 4.87 -3.32 -6.65
CA ARG A 46 4.32 -4.24 -7.67
C ARG A 46 4.26 -5.69 -7.19
N ALA A 47 5.31 -6.17 -6.51
CA ALA A 47 5.29 -7.50 -5.90
C ALA A 47 4.20 -7.63 -4.81
N LYS A 48 4.02 -6.61 -3.97
CA LYS A 48 2.94 -6.54 -2.98
C LYS A 48 1.56 -6.52 -3.64
N LEU A 49 1.36 -5.73 -4.70
CA LEU A 49 0.11 -5.65 -5.47
C LEU A 49 -0.35 -7.04 -5.91
N VAL A 50 0.54 -7.79 -6.57
CA VAL A 50 0.26 -9.16 -7.04
C VAL A 50 -0.02 -10.08 -5.84
N ARG A 51 0.91 -10.16 -4.88
CA ARG A 51 0.83 -11.06 -3.72
C ARG A 51 -0.41 -10.84 -2.86
N LYS A 52 -0.87 -9.60 -2.74
CA LYS A 52 -2.04 -9.22 -1.93
C LYS A 52 -3.36 -9.29 -2.71
N ASN A 53 -3.34 -9.68 -3.98
CA ASN A 53 -4.51 -9.69 -4.87
C ASN A 53 -5.25 -8.34 -4.99
N ALA A 54 -4.55 -7.22 -4.80
CA ALA A 54 -5.13 -5.89 -4.93
C ALA A 54 -5.23 -5.46 -6.40
N ASP A 55 -6.16 -4.55 -6.71
CA ASP A 55 -6.34 -3.98 -8.06
C ASP A 55 -5.40 -2.80 -8.29
N PHE A 56 -5.20 -2.01 -7.22
CA PHE A 56 -4.25 -0.91 -7.19
C PHE A 56 -3.41 -0.95 -5.92
N ILE A 57 -2.22 -0.37 -5.98
CA ILE A 57 -1.41 -0.06 -4.79
C ILE A 57 -0.91 1.38 -4.85
N VAL A 58 -1.09 2.10 -3.75
CA VAL A 58 -0.60 3.46 -3.57
C VAL A 58 0.74 3.38 -2.88
N LEU A 59 1.78 3.75 -3.60
CA LEU A 59 3.16 3.81 -3.13
C LEU A 59 3.46 5.22 -2.62
N ASN A 60 3.95 5.32 -1.38
CA ASN A 60 4.48 6.55 -0.81
C ASN A 60 5.75 6.26 0.00
N ASP A 61 6.59 7.27 0.19
CA ASP A 61 7.69 7.22 1.15
C ASP A 61 7.27 7.89 2.48
N ASP A 62 8.20 7.97 3.43
CA ASP A 62 7.99 8.52 4.77
C ASP A 62 7.79 10.04 4.78
N SER A 63 8.15 10.74 3.70
CA SER A 63 7.93 12.19 3.57
C SER A 63 6.44 12.56 3.56
N ALA A 64 5.55 11.63 3.22
CA ALA A 64 4.10 11.81 3.24
C ALA A 64 3.47 11.63 4.64
N LEU A 65 4.21 11.05 5.60
CA LEU A 65 3.70 10.79 6.95
C LEU A 65 3.69 12.09 7.77
N ASN A 66 2.59 12.32 8.51
CA ASN A 66 2.41 13.52 9.33
C ASN A 66 2.58 14.87 8.59
N ARG A 67 2.44 14.88 7.26
CA ARG A 67 2.42 16.08 6.41
C ARG A 67 1.06 16.27 5.74
N ASP A 68 0.74 17.49 5.34
CA ASP A 68 -0.49 17.79 4.60
C ASP A 68 -0.37 17.44 3.11
N LEU A 69 0.86 17.54 2.58
CA LEU A 69 1.19 17.20 1.21
C LEU A 69 1.79 15.80 1.14
N ALA A 70 1.47 15.09 0.06
CA ALA A 70 2.00 13.77 -0.25
C ALA A 70 2.40 13.71 -1.72
N THR A 71 3.51 13.02 -1.97
CA THR A 71 3.82 12.50 -3.30
C THR A 71 3.53 11.01 -3.30
N VAL A 72 2.66 10.56 -4.19
CA VAL A 72 2.28 9.15 -4.28
C VAL A 72 2.36 8.66 -5.72
N THR A 73 2.67 7.39 -5.90
CA THR A 73 2.55 6.70 -7.18
C THR A 73 1.48 5.62 -7.05
N ILE A 74 0.42 5.72 -7.83
CA ILE A 74 -0.65 4.72 -7.90
C ILE A 74 -0.29 3.73 -9.00
N LEU A 75 -0.17 2.45 -8.66
CA LEU A 75 0.19 1.37 -9.58
C LEU A 75 -1.00 0.43 -9.75
N GLY A 76 -1.40 0.19 -11.00
CA GLY A 76 -2.48 -0.72 -11.35
C GLY A 76 -1.99 -2.11 -11.74
N ARG A 77 -2.87 -3.11 -11.53
CA ARG A 77 -2.60 -4.51 -11.93
C ARG A 77 -2.46 -4.68 -13.44
N ASP A 78 -3.06 -3.79 -14.22
CA ASP A 78 -2.91 -3.69 -15.68
C ASP A 78 -1.55 -3.12 -16.13
N GLY A 79 -0.65 -2.82 -15.19
CA GLY A 79 0.65 -2.23 -15.47
C GLY A 79 0.66 -0.71 -15.42
N SER A 80 -0.51 -0.06 -15.34
CA SER A 80 -0.61 1.40 -15.29
C SER A 80 0.13 1.99 -14.08
N ALA A 81 0.64 3.20 -14.26
CA ALA A 81 1.28 3.97 -13.21
C ALA A 81 0.85 5.44 -13.33
N ARG A 82 0.36 6.03 -12.24
CA ARG A 82 0.01 7.44 -12.16
C ARG A 82 0.68 8.07 -10.95
N ARG A 83 1.54 9.06 -11.19
CA ARG A 83 2.20 9.82 -10.13
C ARG A 83 1.43 11.10 -9.81
N LEU A 84 1.23 11.36 -8.53
CA LEU A 84 0.67 12.60 -7.98
C LEU A 84 1.76 13.26 -7.14
N GLU A 85 2.31 14.37 -7.61
CA GLU A 85 3.43 15.05 -6.94
C GLU A 85 2.94 16.18 -6.04
N ARG A 86 3.38 16.18 -4.78
CA ARG A 86 3.12 17.25 -3.79
C ARG A 86 1.66 17.70 -3.77
N ARG A 87 0.73 16.76 -3.70
CA ARG A 87 -0.71 17.03 -3.60
C ARG A 87 -1.17 17.01 -2.16
N ALA A 88 -2.18 17.79 -1.81
CA ALA A 88 -2.82 17.67 -0.52
C ALA A 88 -3.39 16.26 -0.36
N LYS A 89 -3.35 15.70 0.86
CA LYS A 89 -3.91 14.37 1.14
C LYS A 89 -5.37 14.24 0.72
N ARG A 90 -6.13 15.34 0.80
CA ARG A 90 -7.50 15.43 0.30
C ARG A 90 -7.58 15.19 -1.21
N GLU A 91 -6.75 15.86 -1.99
CA GLU A 91 -6.70 15.68 -3.46
C GLU A 91 -6.26 14.26 -3.83
N VAL A 92 -5.34 13.66 -3.06
CA VAL A 92 -4.97 12.25 -3.24
C VAL A 92 -6.17 11.34 -2.99
N ALA A 93 -6.93 11.57 -1.91
CA ALA A 93 -8.13 10.79 -1.61
C ALA A 93 -9.20 10.93 -2.70
N GLU A 94 -9.47 12.15 -3.18
CA GLU A 94 -10.39 12.42 -4.29
C GLU A 94 -9.96 11.66 -5.55
N ALA A 95 -8.67 11.71 -5.90
CA ALA A 95 -8.14 10.97 -7.05
C ALA A 95 -8.27 9.43 -6.93
N LEU A 96 -8.23 8.89 -5.71
CA LEU A 96 -8.43 7.46 -5.45
C LEU A 96 -9.91 7.06 -5.53
N VAL A 97 -10.83 7.90 -5.06
CA VAL A 97 -12.27 7.68 -5.21
C VAL A 97 -12.65 7.69 -6.70
N ASP A 98 -12.21 8.69 -7.45
CA ASP A 98 -12.42 8.76 -8.89
C ASP A 98 -11.87 7.54 -9.64
N LEU A 99 -10.74 6.98 -9.16
CA LEU A 99 -10.16 5.77 -9.72
C LEU A 99 -11.04 4.54 -9.46
N LEU A 100 -11.60 4.43 -8.26
CA LEU A 100 -12.51 3.34 -7.89
C LEU A 100 -13.78 3.36 -8.73
N ASP A 101 -14.38 4.53 -8.92
CA ASP A 101 -15.61 4.68 -9.71
C ASP A 101 -15.39 4.23 -11.16
N ARG A 102 -14.34 4.75 -11.81
CA ARG A 102 -13.99 4.35 -13.19
C ARG A 102 -13.61 2.88 -13.32
N HIS A 103 -13.04 2.26 -12.28
CA HIS A 103 -12.72 0.83 -12.30
C HIS A 103 -13.98 -0.03 -12.15
N GLY A 104 -14.89 0.39 -11.27
CA GLY A 104 -16.18 -0.26 -11.07
C GLY A 104 -17.02 -0.31 -12.34
N ASP A 105 -17.04 0.76 -13.13
CA ASP A 105 -17.77 0.82 -14.39
C ASP A 105 -17.23 -0.15 -15.45
N ARG A 106 -15.90 -0.34 -15.53
CA ARG A 106 -15.29 -1.30 -16.47
C ARG A 106 -15.43 -2.75 -16.02
N ALA A 107 -15.63 -2.97 -14.73
CA ALA A 107 -15.82 -4.29 -14.16
C ALA A 107 -17.30 -4.72 -14.15
N ARG A 108 -18.23 -3.86 -14.61
CA ARG A 108 -19.67 -4.13 -14.78
C ARG A 108 -19.94 -4.89 -16.08
#